data_AF-A0A923S6W3-F1
#
_entry.id   AF-A0A923S6W3-F1
#
_cell.length_a   1.000
_cell.length_b   1.000
_cell.length_c   1.000
_cell.angle_alpha   90.00
_cell.angle_beta   90.00
_cell.angle_gamma   90.00
#
_symmetry.space_group_name_H-M   'P 1'
#
loop_
_entity.id
_entity.type
_entity.pdbx_description
1 polymer ?
#
loop_
_entity_poly.entity_id
_entity_poly.type
_entity_poly.pdbx_seq_one_letter_code
_entity_poly.pdbx_strand_id
1 'polypeptide(L)' 'MKPGDKVVMNNKYYVSAENKSRIWTVASEPWMCCGTLVVKLKGKSGGYAVDGLDIISE' A
#
# COMPACT_ATOMS: atom_id res chain seq x y z
N MET A 1 6.69 2.50 6.45
CA MET A 1 5.76 1.35 6.38
C MET A 1 6.52 0.08 6.70
N LYS A 2 6.00 -0.71 7.63
CA LYS A 2 6.52 -2.02 8.04
C LYS A 2 5.44 -3.10 7.90
N PRO A 3 5.81 -4.38 7.74
CA PRO A 3 4.85 -5.49 7.79
C PRO A 3 3.97 -5.38 9.05
N GLY A 4 2.66 -5.46 8.87
CA GLY A 4 1.68 -5.31 9.95
C GLY A 4 1.01 -3.94 10.04
N ASP A 5 1.58 -2.89 9.44
CA ASP A 5 0.93 -1.57 9.39
C ASP A 5 -0.39 -1.65 8.61
N LYS A 6 -1.41 -0.92 9.10
CA LYS A 6 -2.69 -0.75 8.44
C LYS A 6 -2.69 0.53 7.62
N VAL A 7 -2.98 0.42 6.33
CA VAL A 7 -2.86 1.50 5.36
C VAL A 7 -4.05 1.58 4.41
N VAL A 8 -4.29 2.75 3.83
CA VAL A 8 -5.30 2.99 2.80
C VAL A 8 -4.66 3.52 1.54
N MET A 9 -5.22 3.19 0.38
CA MET A 9 -4.77 3.75 -0.89
C MET A 9 -5.23 5.19 -1.00
N ASN A 10 -4.27 6.10 -1.11
CA ASN A 10 -4.56 7.50 -1.33
C ASN A 10 -4.90 7.74 -2.80
N ASN A 11 -5.61 8.83 -3.07
CA ASN A 11 -6.10 9.18 -4.42
C ASN A 11 -4.98 9.57 -5.40
N LYS A 12 -3.70 9.39 -5.05
CA LYS A 12 -2.57 9.73 -5.90
C LYS A 12 -2.52 8.89 -7.18
N TYR A 13 -2.93 7.62 -7.08
CA TYR A 13 -3.05 6.73 -8.22
C TYR A 13 -4.50 6.35 -8.49
N TYR A 14 -4.80 6.00 -9.73
CA TYR A 14 -6.11 5.45 -10.07
C TYR A 14 -6.28 4.09 -9.39
N VAL A 15 -7.20 4.03 -8.44
CA VAL A 15 -7.63 2.81 -7.76
C VAL A 15 -9.16 2.80 -7.75
N SER A 16 -9.75 1.61 -7.85
CA SER A 16 -11.22 1.47 -7.79
C SER A 16 -11.73 1.93 -6.42
N ALA A 17 -12.95 2.49 -6.39
CA ALA A 17 -13.56 3.01 -5.16
C ALA A 17 -13.61 1.95 -4.04
N GLU A 18 -13.86 0.69 -4.41
CA GLU A 18 -13.85 -0.45 -3.49
C GLU A 18 -12.50 -0.64 -2.78
N ASN A 19 -11.39 -0.35 -3.48
CA ASN A 19 -10.04 -0.50 -2.93
C ASN A 19 -9.59 0.73 -2.13
N LYS A 20 -10.17 1.91 -2.38
CA LYS A 20 -9.90 3.16 -1.63
C LYS A 20 -10.43 3.11 -0.21
N SER A 21 -11.67 2.66 -0.05
CA SER A 21 -12.34 2.57 1.25
C SER A 21 -11.93 1.34 2.06
N ARG A 22 -11.08 0.47 1.49
CA ARG A 22 -10.61 -0.75 2.13
C ARG A 22 -9.31 -0.50 2.87
N ILE A 23 -9.26 -0.97 4.12
CA ILE A 23 -8.02 -1.02 4.90
C ILE A 23 -7.18 -2.20 4.41
N TRP A 24 -5.94 -1.91 4.07
CA TRP A 24 -4.94 -2.88 3.66
C TRP A 24 -3.95 -3.11 4.79
N THR A 25 -3.40 -4.32 4.87
CA THR A 25 -2.31 -4.63 5.78
C THR A 25 -1.04 -4.83 4.97
N VAL A 26 0.03 -4.13 5.35
CA VAL A 26 1.34 -4.32 4.74
C VAL A 26 1.85 -5.72 5.07
N ALA A 27 2.23 -6.47 4.04
CA ALA A 27 2.64 -7.87 4.14
C ALA A 27 4.15 -8.08 3.96
N SER A 28 4.89 -7.06 3.53
CA SER A 28 6.35 -7.13 3.38
C SER A 28 6.99 -5.78 3.66
N GLU A 29 8.30 -5.81 3.91
CA GLU A 29 9.11 -4.60 3.96
C GLU A 29 9.08 -3.88 2.60
N PRO A 30 9.21 -2.54 2.57
CA PRO A 30 9.28 -1.78 1.33
C PRO A 30 10.54 -2.15 0.53
N TRP A 31 10.40 -2.39 -0.77
CA TRP A 31 11.52 -2.63 -1.67
C TRP A 31 11.50 -1.67 -2.84
N MET A 32 12.67 -1.40 -3.40
CA MET A 32 12.79 -0.57 -4.61
C MET A 32 12.49 -1.42 -5.84
N CYS A 33 11.52 -0.99 -6.63
CA CYS A 33 11.14 -1.60 -7.91
C CYS A 33 11.13 -0.51 -8.98
N CYS A 34 12.05 -0.61 -9.94
CA CYS A 34 12.17 0.35 -11.05
C CYS A 34 12.24 1.82 -10.59
N GLY A 35 12.95 2.10 -9.50
CA GLY A 35 13.10 3.46 -8.93
C GLY A 35 11.93 3.94 -8.06
N THR A 36 10.87 3.13 -7.88
CA THR A 36 9.76 3.43 -6.97
C THR A 36 9.80 2.51 -5.76
N LEU A 37 9.57 3.06 -4.57
CA LEU A 37 9.47 2.26 -3.34
C LEU A 37 8.06 1.64 -3.27
N VAL A 38 7.97 0.31 -3.22
CA VAL A 38 6.71 -0.43 -3.23
C VAL A 38 6.62 -1.40 -2.05
N VAL A 39 5.40 -1.72 -1.61
CA VAL A 39 5.09 -2.71 -0.56
C VAL A 39 4.09 -3.75 -1.06
N LYS A 40 4.11 -4.97 -0.50
CA LYS A 40 3.07 -5.97 -0.73
C LYS A 40 1.94 -5.69 0.24
N LEU A 41 0.71 -5.75 -0.27
CA LEU A 41 -0.49 -5.64 0.55
C LEU A 41 -1.16 -7.02 0.65
N LYS A 42 -1.64 -7.36 1.85
CA LYS A 42 -2.29 -8.66 2.10
C LYS A 42 -3.56 -8.79 1.25
N GLY A 43 -3.60 -9.79 0.39
CA GLY A 43 -4.73 -10.04 -0.52
C GLY A 43 -4.71 -9.21 -1.81
N LYS A 44 -3.64 -8.45 -2.09
CA LYS A 44 -3.42 -7.79 -3.38
C LYS A 44 -2.25 -8.45 -4.10
N SER A 45 -2.43 -8.78 -5.38
CA SER A 45 -1.34 -9.21 -6.24
C SER A 45 -0.47 -8.02 -6.63
N GLY A 46 0.85 -8.19 -6.58
CA GLY A 46 1.83 -7.18 -6.96
C GLY A 46 2.26 -6.25 -5.81
N GLY A 47 3.28 -5.44 -6.10
CA GLY A 47 3.72 -4.35 -5.22
C GLY A 47 2.90 -3.09 -5.50
N TYR A 48 2.63 -2.33 -4.45
CA TYR A 48 1.95 -1.05 -4.53
C TYR A 48 2.86 0.07 -4.02
N ALA A 49 2.84 1.22 -4.69
CA ALA A 49 3.71 2.34 -4.38
C ALA A 49 3.45 2.88 -2.96
N VAL A 50 4.51 3.03 -2.17
CA VAL A 50 4.45 3.49 -0.78
C VAL A 50 3.91 4.91 -0.69
N ASP A 51 4.25 5.78 -1.64
CA ASP A 51 3.75 7.16 -1.71
C ASP A 51 2.26 7.24 -2.09
N GLY A 52 1.69 6.13 -2.56
CA GLY A 52 0.27 5.95 -2.81
C GLY A 52 -0.52 5.45 -1.59
N LEU A 53 0.10 5.33 -0.42
CA LEU A 53 -0.50 4.73 0.76
C LEU A 53 -0.39 5.64 1.99
N ASP A 54 -1.49 5.80 2.70
CA ASP A 54 -1.54 6.51 3.99
C ASP A 54 -1.69 5.53 5.15
N ILE A 55 -0.88 5.70 6.19
CA ILE A 55 -0.90 4.87 7.40
C ILE A 55 -2.07 5.32 8.29
N ILE A 56 -2.85 4.36 8.79
CA ILE A 56 -4.04 4.59 9.64
C ILE A 56 -3.73 4.34 11.13
N SER A 57 -2.60 3.71 11.46
CA SER A 57 -2.19 3.47 12.85
C SER A 57 -0.71 3.78 13.02
N GLU A 58 -0.42 4.69 13.96
CA GLU A 58 0.92 5.10 14.41
C GLU A 58 1.57 4.03 15.31
#